data_AF-A0A5T3NLM1-F1
#
_entry.id   AF-A0A5T3NLM1-F1
#
_cell.length_a   1.000
_cell.length_b   1.000
_cell.length_c   1.000
_cell.angle_alpha   90.00
_cell.angle_beta   90.00
_cell.angle_gamma   90.00
#
_symmetry.space_group_name_H-M   'P 1'
#
loop_
_entity.id
_entity.type
_entity.pdbx_description
1 polymer ?
#
loop_
_entity_poly.entity_id
_entity_poly.type
_entity_poly.pdbx_seq_one_letter_code
_entity_poly.pdbx_strand_id
1 'polypeptide(L)'
;MWAEASLEIVSAKKSSIKFIVSDNPVTFYNSEMYPGNISCKYPFDPSLDLQGTRTIFPIDSDHCIILTHKQFARKPGRFKAKKPRINARYFDSTVINYHDFIRDRYFSDKMVASVNFIIKARAERYIAASNPEWLYPEKVLKNTDWASFDKIFISKSSKLLGEKVEIFLGGKNGELIATQDEYGRKPKTQKEWEEKEKQVRSMHEHILRLLKQHRTDSE
;
A
#
# COMPACT_ATOMS: atom_id res chain seq x y z
N MET A 1 -6.09 3.99 -8.03
CA MET A 1 -4.94 4.87 -7.69
C MET A 1 -4.24 4.28 -6.48
N TRP A 2 -3.03 3.75 -6.66
CA TRP A 2 -2.28 2.98 -5.64
C TRP A 2 -0.94 3.62 -5.25
N ALA A 3 -0.60 4.77 -5.82
CA ALA A 3 0.67 5.44 -5.57
C ALA A 3 0.82 6.04 -4.16
N GLU A 4 -0.30 6.40 -3.55
CA GLU A 4 -0.38 6.98 -2.20
C GLU A 4 -0.46 5.90 -1.11
N ALA A 5 0.02 4.69 -1.42
CA ALA A 5 0.05 3.54 -0.55
C ALA A 5 1.48 3.12 -0.21
N SER A 6 1.64 2.54 0.97
CA SER A 6 2.74 1.65 1.29
C SER A 6 2.44 0.32 0.62
N LEU A 7 3.30 -0.07 -0.33
CA LEU A 7 3.25 -1.38 -0.97
C LEU A 7 4.19 -2.34 -0.24
N GLU A 8 3.61 -3.41 0.27
CA GLU A 8 4.33 -4.51 0.90
C GLU A 8 4.08 -5.80 0.13
N ILE A 9 5.14 -6.52 -0.24
CA ILE A 9 5.06 -7.89 -0.76
C ILE A 9 5.45 -8.80 0.39
N VAL A 10 4.47 -9.54 0.91
CA VAL A 10 4.67 -10.47 2.01
C VAL A 10 4.88 -11.87 1.46
N SER A 11 5.75 -12.64 2.13
CA SER A 11 6.11 -13.99 1.68
C SER A 11 5.58 -15.07 2.62
N ALA A 12 4.91 -16.08 2.06
CA ALA A 12 4.53 -17.33 2.71
C ALA A 12 5.57 -18.43 2.53
N LYS A 13 6.78 -18.14 2.02
CA LYS A 13 7.84 -19.15 1.79
C LYS A 13 8.19 -19.97 3.03
N LYS A 14 8.13 -19.36 4.22
CA LYS A 14 8.39 -20.01 5.51
C LYS A 14 7.14 -20.59 6.19
N SER A 15 5.99 -20.46 5.54
CA SER A 15 4.71 -21.00 6.01
C SER A 15 4.41 -22.34 5.33
N SER A 16 3.80 -23.26 6.10
CA SER A 16 3.26 -24.51 5.58
C SER A 16 1.95 -24.31 4.80
N ILE A 17 1.30 -23.16 4.99
CA ILE A 17 0.08 -22.72 4.33
C ILE A 17 0.45 -21.69 3.27
N LYS A 18 -0.20 -21.75 2.11
CA LYS A 18 0.02 -20.81 1.01
C LYS A 18 -1.22 -19.98 0.73
N PHE A 19 -1.03 -18.87 0.04
CA PHE A 19 -2.14 -17.99 -0.32
C PHE A 19 -3.09 -18.70 -1.29
N ILE A 20 -4.38 -18.49 -1.07
CA ILE A 20 -5.44 -18.93 -1.99
C ILE A 20 -5.78 -17.81 -2.97
N VAL A 21 -6.48 -18.16 -4.05
CA VAL A 21 -7.09 -17.19 -4.97
C VAL A 21 -8.60 -17.31 -4.94
N SER A 22 -9.29 -16.28 -5.44
CA SER A 22 -10.75 -16.25 -5.57
C SER A 22 -11.18 -15.59 -6.87
N ASP A 23 -12.48 -15.64 -7.15
CA ASP A 23 -13.14 -14.84 -8.19
C ASP A 23 -13.17 -13.33 -7.91
N ASN A 24 -12.76 -12.89 -6.72
CA ASN A 24 -12.43 -11.51 -6.39
C ASN A 24 -10.90 -11.37 -6.15
N PRO A 25 -10.08 -11.49 -7.20
CA PRO A 25 -8.63 -11.66 -7.08
C PRO A 25 -7.96 -10.47 -6.38
N VAL A 26 -8.52 -9.28 -6.51
CA VAL A 26 -8.08 -8.05 -5.84
C VAL A 26 -9.06 -7.75 -4.71
N THR A 27 -8.82 -8.36 -3.55
CA THR A 27 -9.72 -8.29 -2.40
C THR A 27 -9.49 -7.01 -1.58
N PHE A 28 -10.55 -6.35 -1.15
CA PHE A 28 -10.47 -5.21 -0.22
C PHE A 28 -10.78 -5.60 1.23
N TYR A 29 -9.94 -5.09 2.15
CA TYR A 29 -10.07 -5.30 3.57
C TYR A 29 -10.09 -3.98 4.33
N ASN A 30 -11.05 -3.80 5.23
CA ASN A 30 -11.07 -2.73 6.20
C ASN A 30 -11.59 -3.30 7.52
N SER A 31 -10.85 -3.09 8.61
CA SER A 31 -11.11 -3.73 9.91
C SER A 31 -12.49 -3.41 10.49
N GLU A 32 -13.10 -2.31 10.06
CA GLU A 32 -14.42 -1.88 10.54
C GLU A 32 -15.55 -2.06 9.52
N MET A 33 -15.25 -2.71 8.39
CA MET A 33 -16.18 -2.98 7.30
C MET A 33 -16.13 -4.48 6.97
N TYR A 34 -16.78 -5.29 7.81
CA TYR A 34 -16.92 -6.72 7.59
C TYR A 34 -17.86 -7.02 6.40
N PRO A 35 -17.77 -8.20 5.76
CA PRO A 35 -18.55 -8.52 4.56
C PRO A 35 -20.07 -8.40 4.71
N GLY A 36 -20.62 -8.66 5.90
CA GLY A 36 -22.05 -8.50 6.18
C GLY A 36 -22.48 -7.06 6.49
N ASN A 37 -21.56 -6.09 6.50
CA ASN A 37 -21.94 -4.68 6.62
C ASN A 37 -22.78 -4.26 5.42
N ILE A 38 -23.83 -3.47 5.63
CA ILE A 38 -24.74 -3.04 4.55
C ILE A 38 -24.03 -2.30 3.41
N SER A 39 -22.96 -1.55 3.73
CA SER A 39 -22.12 -0.84 2.75
C SER A 39 -21.14 -1.75 2.00
N CYS A 40 -21.04 -3.02 2.39
CA CYS A 40 -20.17 -4.04 1.81
C CYS A 40 -20.94 -5.28 1.37
N LYS A 41 -22.27 -5.19 1.28
CA LYS A 41 -23.07 -6.24 0.70
C LYS A 41 -22.74 -6.32 -0.78
N TYR A 42 -22.50 -7.53 -1.27
CA TYR A 42 -22.24 -7.78 -2.69
C TYR A 42 -23.22 -6.98 -3.59
N PRO A 43 -22.75 -6.31 -4.65
CA PRO A 43 -21.39 -6.38 -5.24
C PRO A 43 -20.37 -5.40 -4.63
N PHE A 44 -20.67 -4.78 -3.49
CA PHE A 44 -19.83 -3.72 -2.93
C PHE A 44 -18.75 -4.23 -1.99
N ASP A 45 -17.61 -3.59 -2.04
CA ASP A 45 -16.50 -3.76 -1.11
C ASP A 45 -16.23 -2.45 -0.34
N PRO A 46 -15.40 -2.46 0.72
CA PRO A 46 -15.01 -1.23 1.40
C PRO A 46 -14.42 -0.23 0.40
N SER A 47 -14.90 1.01 0.40
CA SER A 47 -14.41 2.04 -0.51
C SER A 47 -12.90 2.30 -0.31
N LEU A 48 -12.19 2.46 -1.43
CA LEU A 48 -10.78 2.88 -1.48
C LEU A 48 -10.57 4.33 -1.02
N ASP A 49 -11.64 5.08 -0.78
CA ASP A 49 -11.55 6.41 -0.19
C ASP A 49 -11.37 6.35 1.33
N LEU A 50 -11.62 5.20 1.96
CA LEU A 50 -11.47 5.04 3.41
C LEU A 50 -10.01 4.74 3.76
N GLN A 51 -9.46 5.43 4.76
CA GLN A 51 -8.06 5.30 5.17
C GLN A 51 -7.68 3.85 5.52
N GLY A 52 -8.57 3.12 6.19
CA GLY A 52 -8.31 1.75 6.64
C GLY A 52 -8.47 0.68 5.56
N THR A 53 -8.95 1.04 4.37
CA THR A 53 -9.10 0.09 3.28
C THR A 53 -7.73 -0.29 2.74
N ARG A 54 -7.51 -1.59 2.64
CA ARG A 54 -6.31 -2.20 2.08
C ARG A 54 -6.68 -3.04 0.88
N THR A 55 -5.77 -3.06 -0.09
CA THR A 55 -5.85 -3.98 -1.21
C THR A 55 -4.98 -5.18 -0.91
N ILE A 56 -5.54 -6.37 -1.06
CA ILE A 56 -4.88 -7.66 -0.89
C ILE A 56 -4.93 -8.35 -2.25
N PHE A 57 -3.76 -8.70 -2.79
CA PHE A 57 -3.64 -9.31 -4.09
C PHE A 57 -2.59 -10.43 -4.06
N PRO A 58 -3.02 -11.70 -3.94
CA PRO A 58 -2.13 -12.86 -4.10
C PRO A 58 -1.58 -12.88 -5.54
N ILE A 59 -0.25 -12.84 -5.69
CA ILE A 59 0.41 -12.93 -6.99
C ILE A 59 0.64 -14.39 -7.37
N ASP A 60 1.07 -15.17 -6.38
CA ASP A 60 1.31 -16.60 -6.46
C ASP A 60 1.05 -17.24 -5.08
N SER A 61 1.30 -18.54 -4.94
CA SER A 61 1.10 -19.27 -3.68
C SER A 61 1.93 -18.71 -2.52
N ASP A 62 3.11 -18.17 -2.80
CA ASP A 62 4.08 -17.71 -1.82
C ASP A 62 4.10 -16.19 -1.62
N HIS A 63 3.51 -15.39 -2.50
CA HIS A 63 3.62 -13.93 -2.45
C HIS A 63 2.26 -13.25 -2.56
N CYS A 64 2.04 -12.29 -1.67
CA CYS A 64 0.84 -11.45 -1.68
C CYS A 64 1.24 -9.98 -1.59
N ILE A 65 0.69 -9.15 -2.48
CA ILE A 65 0.79 -7.71 -2.40
C ILE A 65 -0.27 -7.21 -1.42
N ILE A 66 0.17 -6.38 -0.49
CA ILE A 66 -0.67 -5.62 0.42
C ILE A 66 -0.41 -4.14 0.17
N LEU A 67 -1.45 -3.41 -0.20
CA LEU A 67 -1.43 -1.96 -0.32
C LEU A 67 -2.18 -1.37 0.87
N THR A 68 -1.51 -0.54 1.64
CA THR A 68 -2.12 0.23 2.72
C THR A 68 -1.90 1.71 2.46
N HIS A 69 -2.94 2.54 2.50
CA HIS A 69 -2.78 3.99 2.34
C HIS A 69 -1.70 4.53 3.29
N LYS A 70 -0.74 5.33 2.80
CA LYS A 70 0.43 5.81 3.57
C LYS A 70 0.00 6.47 4.88
N GLN A 71 -1.08 7.26 4.84
CA GLN A 71 -1.68 7.91 6.00
C GLN A 71 -2.05 6.91 7.12
N PHE A 72 -2.65 5.77 6.74
CA PHE A 72 -3.08 4.74 7.68
C PHE A 72 -1.93 3.81 8.09
N ALA A 73 -1.02 3.49 7.16
CA ALA A 73 0.16 2.68 7.45
C ALA A 73 1.03 3.28 8.55
N ARG A 74 1.21 4.61 8.55
CA ARG A 74 2.00 5.31 9.58
C ARG A 74 1.27 5.47 10.92
N LYS A 75 -0.03 5.76 10.88
CA LYS A 75 -0.82 6.08 12.09
C LYS A 75 -2.13 5.28 12.10
N PRO A 76 -2.07 3.93 12.16
CA PRO A 76 -3.26 3.07 12.11
C PRO A 76 -4.16 3.31 13.31
N GLY A 77 -5.42 2.95 13.19
CA GLY A 77 -6.35 3.00 14.31
C GLY A 77 -7.80 2.86 13.90
N ARG A 78 -8.56 2.14 14.73
CA ARG A 78 -9.99 1.87 14.55
C ARG A 78 -10.82 3.10 14.15
N PHE A 79 -10.68 4.19 14.89
CA PHE A 79 -11.43 5.43 14.65
C PHE A 79 -11.08 6.14 13.33
N LYS A 80 -9.96 5.78 12.69
CA LYS A 80 -9.54 6.34 11.40
C LYS A 80 -9.92 5.45 10.24
N ALA A 81 -10.19 4.16 10.48
CA ALA A 81 -10.39 3.18 9.42
C ALA A 81 -11.54 3.55 8.46
N LYS A 82 -12.60 4.21 8.96
CA LYS A 82 -13.75 4.70 8.17
C LYS A 82 -13.65 6.17 7.77
N LYS A 83 -12.58 6.88 8.11
CA LYS A 83 -12.42 8.28 7.70
C LYS A 83 -11.95 8.33 6.24
N PRO A 84 -12.39 9.35 5.47
CA PRO A 84 -11.84 9.55 4.14
C PRO A 84 -10.34 9.83 4.21
N ARG A 85 -9.59 9.29 3.26
CA ARG A 85 -8.17 9.56 3.08
C ARG A 85 -7.97 10.96 2.52
N ILE A 86 -6.79 11.51 2.80
CA ILE A 86 -6.38 12.77 2.19
C ILE A 86 -6.37 12.64 0.67
N ASN A 87 -6.91 13.65 -0.02
CA ASN A 87 -6.91 13.74 -1.49
C ASN A 87 -7.58 12.53 -2.18
N ALA A 88 -8.66 12.02 -1.59
CA ALA A 88 -9.46 10.95 -2.14
C ALA A 88 -10.02 11.34 -3.52
N ARG A 89 -9.64 10.57 -4.54
CA ARG A 89 -10.05 10.77 -5.94
C ARG A 89 -9.83 9.48 -6.73
N TYR A 90 -10.62 9.32 -7.80
CA TYR A 90 -10.48 8.24 -8.77
C TYR A 90 -9.78 8.76 -10.03
N PHE A 91 -9.06 7.89 -10.73
CA PHE A 91 -8.45 8.16 -12.05
C PHE A 91 -7.62 9.46 -12.14
N ASP A 92 -6.32 9.38 -11.81
CA ASP A 92 -5.36 10.48 -11.96
C ASP A 92 -4.01 9.91 -12.41
N SER A 93 -3.21 10.73 -13.09
CA SER A 93 -1.81 10.44 -13.38
C SER A 93 -1.01 10.54 -12.08
N THR A 94 -0.31 9.47 -11.72
CA THR A 94 0.43 9.44 -10.45
C THR A 94 1.81 8.81 -10.62
N VAL A 95 2.74 9.25 -9.79
CA VAL A 95 4.13 8.76 -9.78
C VAL A 95 4.31 7.76 -8.64
N ILE A 96 4.96 6.64 -8.92
CA ILE A 96 5.27 5.61 -7.93
C ILE A 96 6.79 5.45 -7.85
N ASN A 97 7.33 5.46 -6.65
CA ASN A 97 8.72 5.11 -6.40
C ASN A 97 8.83 3.61 -6.07
N TYR A 98 9.38 2.82 -6.99
CA TYR A 98 9.54 1.38 -6.81
C TYR A 98 10.55 1.00 -5.72
N HIS A 99 11.48 1.90 -5.38
CA HIS A 99 12.47 1.67 -4.32
C HIS A 99 11.82 1.58 -2.92
N ASP A 100 10.64 2.19 -2.74
CA ASP A 100 9.92 2.23 -1.47
C ASP A 100 9.21 0.91 -1.15
N PHE A 101 9.15 -0.03 -2.10
CA PHE A 101 8.45 -1.30 -1.91
C PHE A 101 9.09 -2.12 -0.80
N ILE A 102 8.28 -2.58 0.14
CA ILE A 102 8.70 -3.38 1.31
C ILE A 102 8.61 -4.86 0.94
N ARG A 103 9.66 -5.65 1.21
CA ARG A 103 9.71 -7.09 0.88
C ARG A 103 10.28 -7.94 2.02
N ASP A 104 10.27 -7.40 3.24
CA ASP A 104 11.12 -7.90 4.33
C ASP A 104 10.37 -8.90 5.24
N ARG A 105 9.07 -9.10 5.02
CA ARG A 105 8.21 -9.86 5.91
C ARG A 105 7.88 -11.25 5.39
N TYR A 106 8.16 -12.24 6.24
CA TYR A 106 7.68 -13.60 6.09
C TYR A 106 6.49 -13.83 7.01
N PHE A 107 5.35 -14.22 6.44
CA PHE A 107 4.14 -14.51 7.19
C PHE A 107 4.20 -15.92 7.77
N SER A 108 3.72 -16.08 8.99
CA SER A 108 3.50 -17.39 9.62
C SER A 108 2.20 -18.02 9.12
N ASP A 109 2.00 -19.31 9.39
CA ASP A 109 0.78 -20.05 9.05
C ASP A 109 -0.50 -19.33 9.49
N LYS A 110 -0.50 -18.76 10.70
CA LYS A 110 -1.65 -17.98 11.20
C LYS A 110 -1.88 -16.71 10.39
N MET A 111 -0.82 -16.00 10.01
CA MET A 111 -0.95 -14.76 9.22
C MET A 111 -1.41 -15.07 7.79
N VAL A 112 -0.90 -16.13 7.16
CA VAL A 112 -1.37 -16.58 5.84
C VAL A 112 -2.84 -17.01 5.93
N ALA A 113 -3.20 -17.80 6.94
CA ALA A 113 -4.59 -18.19 7.17
C ALA A 113 -5.53 -16.99 7.40
N SER A 114 -5.10 -15.95 8.11
CA SER A 114 -5.87 -14.70 8.26
C SER A 114 -6.13 -14.01 6.92
N VAL A 115 -5.12 -13.94 6.05
CA VAL A 115 -5.28 -13.37 4.69
C VAL A 115 -6.23 -14.25 3.86
N ASN A 116 -6.06 -15.57 3.90
CA ASN A 116 -6.92 -16.51 3.18
C ASN A 116 -8.38 -16.43 3.68
N PHE A 117 -8.60 -16.23 4.98
CA PHE A 117 -9.94 -16.02 5.53
C PHE A 117 -10.59 -14.77 4.95
N ILE A 118 -9.85 -13.66 4.85
CA ILE A 118 -10.33 -12.42 4.24
C ILE A 118 -10.69 -12.64 2.77
N ILE A 119 -9.82 -13.29 1.99
CA ILE A 119 -10.06 -13.62 0.57
C ILE A 119 -11.32 -14.49 0.43
N LYS A 120 -11.41 -15.56 1.23
CA LYS A 120 -12.57 -16.47 1.21
C LYS A 120 -13.87 -15.77 1.59
N ALA A 121 -13.86 -14.91 2.60
CA ALA A 121 -15.05 -14.19 3.05
C ALA A 121 -15.51 -13.09 2.07
N ARG A 122 -14.63 -12.70 1.14
CA ARG A 122 -14.88 -11.68 0.10
C ARG A 122 -15.09 -12.26 -1.29
N ALA A 123 -14.87 -13.55 -1.46
CA ALA A 123 -15.17 -14.28 -2.68
C ALA A 123 -16.69 -14.30 -2.91
N GLU A 124 -17.11 -14.27 -4.17
CA GLU A 124 -18.54 -14.34 -4.51
C GLU A 124 -19.01 -15.80 -4.55
N ARG A 125 -18.30 -16.64 -5.29
CA ARG A 125 -18.65 -18.04 -5.54
C ARG A 125 -17.45 -18.98 -5.50
N TYR A 126 -16.29 -18.55 -5.99
CA TYR A 126 -15.16 -19.44 -6.24
C TYR A 126 -13.93 -19.05 -5.44
N ILE A 127 -13.32 -20.08 -4.85
CA ILE A 127 -11.98 -20.04 -4.26
C ILE A 127 -11.17 -21.22 -4.78
N ALA A 128 -9.86 -21.05 -4.93
CA ALA A 128 -8.97 -22.11 -5.40
C ALA A 128 -7.61 -22.06 -4.69
N ALA A 129 -7.03 -23.25 -4.55
CA ALA A 129 -5.72 -23.47 -3.94
C ALA A 129 -5.13 -24.75 -4.53
N SER A 130 -3.80 -24.88 -4.54
CA SER A 130 -3.16 -26.14 -4.95
C SER A 130 -3.25 -27.25 -3.91
N ASN A 131 -3.57 -26.91 -2.65
CA ASN A 131 -3.88 -27.87 -1.59
C ASN A 131 -5.28 -27.58 -1.02
N PRO A 132 -6.23 -28.54 -1.05
CA PRO A 132 -7.58 -28.36 -0.53
C PRO A 132 -7.66 -27.93 0.94
N GLU A 133 -6.72 -28.32 1.79
CA GLU A 133 -6.75 -27.94 3.21
C GLU A 133 -6.59 -26.43 3.43
N TRP A 134 -5.93 -25.72 2.51
CA TRP A 134 -5.76 -24.27 2.62
C TRP A 134 -7.05 -23.49 2.34
N LEU A 135 -8.07 -24.14 1.76
CA LEU A 135 -9.40 -23.56 1.55
C LEU A 135 -10.22 -23.42 2.85
N TYR A 136 -9.72 -23.95 3.97
CA TYR A 136 -10.39 -23.91 5.27
C TYR A 136 -9.56 -23.17 6.33
N PRO A 137 -9.24 -21.87 6.13
CA PRO A 137 -8.46 -21.08 7.08
C PRO A 137 -9.07 -21.06 8.50
N GLU A 138 -10.39 -21.22 8.62
CA GLU A 138 -11.10 -21.35 9.89
C GLU A 138 -10.65 -22.53 10.76
N LYS A 139 -10.09 -23.61 10.17
CA LYS A 139 -9.53 -24.73 10.96
C LYS A 139 -8.24 -24.34 11.69
N VAL A 140 -7.52 -23.35 11.16
CA VAL A 140 -6.22 -22.87 11.67
C VAL A 140 -6.41 -21.70 12.63
N LEU A 141 -7.40 -20.85 12.35
CA LEU A 141 -7.70 -19.66 13.13
C LEU A 141 -8.58 -20.00 14.35
N LYS A 142 -8.05 -19.77 15.55
CA LYS A 142 -8.82 -19.94 16.81
C LYS A 142 -9.91 -18.88 17.01
N ASN A 143 -9.75 -17.71 16.37
CA ASN A 143 -10.67 -16.59 16.43
C ASN A 143 -10.78 -16.00 15.03
N THR A 144 -12.00 -15.73 14.59
CA THR A 144 -12.35 -15.14 13.29
C THR A 144 -12.91 -13.72 13.41
N ASP A 145 -12.67 -13.05 14.54
CA ASP A 145 -12.98 -11.63 14.74
C ASP A 145 -12.32 -10.77 13.64
N TRP A 146 -13.15 -10.21 12.78
CA TRP A 146 -12.73 -9.50 11.57
C TRP A 146 -11.77 -8.35 11.86
N ALA A 147 -12.06 -7.55 12.90
CA ALA A 147 -11.25 -6.39 13.24
C ALA A 147 -9.86 -6.78 13.77
N SER A 148 -9.74 -7.96 14.40
CA SER A 148 -8.48 -8.44 14.97
C SER A 148 -7.39 -8.68 13.93
N PHE A 149 -7.77 -8.98 12.68
CA PHE A 149 -6.83 -9.21 11.58
C PHE A 149 -6.01 -7.98 11.21
N ASP A 150 -6.46 -6.76 11.57
CA ASP A 150 -5.80 -5.50 11.19
C ASP A 150 -4.32 -5.46 11.57
N LYS A 151 -3.99 -6.07 12.72
CA LYS A 151 -2.64 -6.09 13.30
C LYS A 151 -1.60 -6.76 12.41
N ILE A 152 -1.99 -7.70 11.54
CA ILE A 152 -1.05 -8.41 10.66
C ILE A 152 -0.57 -7.51 9.51
N PHE A 153 -1.33 -6.47 9.17
CA PHE A 153 -1.03 -5.58 8.04
C PHE A 153 -0.19 -4.36 8.46
N ILE A 154 0.17 -4.24 9.74
CA ILE A 154 1.01 -3.14 10.23
C ILE A 154 2.47 -3.50 9.99
N SER A 155 3.08 -2.89 8.98
CA SER A 155 4.52 -3.02 8.71
C SER A 155 5.33 -2.18 9.69
N LYS A 156 6.50 -2.71 10.09
CA LYS A 156 7.49 -2.01 10.93
C LYS A 156 8.69 -1.51 10.11
N SER A 157 8.59 -1.53 8.78
CA SER A 157 9.69 -1.13 7.90
C SER A 157 10.07 0.34 8.12
N SER A 158 11.37 0.62 8.12
CA SER A 158 11.89 1.98 8.15
C SER A 158 11.51 2.78 6.91
N LYS A 159 11.10 2.13 5.81
CA LYS A 159 10.59 2.79 4.59
C LYS A 159 9.29 3.58 4.81
N LEU A 160 8.60 3.35 5.94
CA LEU A 160 7.45 4.14 6.35
C LEU A 160 7.83 5.44 7.08
N LEU A 161 9.10 5.58 7.48
CA LEU A 161 9.63 6.77 8.13
C LEU A 161 9.77 7.92 7.12
N GLY A 162 9.81 9.15 7.63
CA GLY A 162 9.75 10.37 6.85
C GLY A 162 8.31 10.83 6.67
N GLU A 163 8.02 12.07 7.08
CA GLU A 163 6.77 12.76 6.79
C GLU A 163 7.06 13.91 5.81
N LYS A 164 6.04 14.34 5.05
CA LYS A 164 6.14 15.47 4.10
C LYS A 164 7.14 15.23 2.96
N VAL A 165 7.21 13.99 2.47
CA VAL A 165 8.00 13.66 1.28
C VAL A 165 7.32 14.24 0.05
N GLU A 166 8.11 14.80 -0.86
CA GLU A 166 7.66 15.33 -2.13
C GLU A 166 8.48 14.72 -3.27
N ILE A 167 7.80 14.35 -4.35
CA ILE A 167 8.44 13.74 -5.52
C ILE A 167 8.53 14.81 -6.60
N PHE A 168 9.75 15.08 -7.06
CA PHE A 168 10.04 15.97 -8.18
C PHE A 168 10.52 15.15 -9.38
N LEU A 169 9.88 15.35 -10.54
CA LEU A 169 10.30 14.76 -11.81
C LEU A 169 10.94 15.85 -12.68
N GLY A 170 12.24 15.72 -12.91
CA GLY A 170 13.03 16.65 -13.73
C GLY A 170 13.18 16.18 -15.17
N GLY A 171 13.20 17.12 -16.12
CA GLY A 171 13.57 16.89 -17.51
C GLY A 171 15.08 16.90 -17.73
N LYS A 172 15.51 16.69 -18.98
CA LYS A 172 16.93 16.56 -19.35
C LYS A 172 17.76 17.80 -18.99
N ASN A 173 17.12 18.97 -18.97
CA ASN A 173 17.77 20.25 -18.70
C ASN A 173 17.57 20.74 -17.25
N GLY A 174 17.09 19.87 -16.34
CA GLY A 174 16.79 20.25 -14.95
C GLY A 174 15.48 21.00 -14.76
N GLU A 175 14.66 21.11 -15.81
CA GLU A 175 13.30 21.66 -15.75
C GLU A 175 12.37 20.77 -14.91
N LEU A 176 11.42 21.37 -14.18
CA LEU A 176 10.40 20.60 -13.47
C LEU A 176 9.31 20.17 -14.45
N ILE A 177 9.10 18.87 -14.60
CA ILE A 177 8.04 18.29 -15.45
C ILE A 177 6.78 18.03 -14.64
N ALA A 178 6.93 17.49 -13.43
CA ALA A 178 5.82 17.20 -12.54
C ALA A 178 6.30 17.15 -11.09
N THR A 179 5.41 17.52 -10.17
CA THR A 179 5.63 17.32 -8.73
C THR A 179 4.34 16.90 -8.05
N GLN A 180 4.47 16.11 -6.99
CA GLN A 180 3.38 15.73 -6.12
C GLN A 180 3.86 15.51 -4.69
N ASP A 181 3.04 15.89 -3.71
CA ASP A 181 3.27 15.53 -2.31
C ASP A 181 3.01 14.02 -2.08
N GLU A 182 3.31 13.54 -0.87
CA GLU A 182 3.11 12.14 -0.49
C GLU A 182 1.66 11.64 -0.53
N TYR A 183 0.69 12.55 -0.63
CA TYR A 183 -0.74 12.28 -0.80
C TYR A 183 -1.21 12.58 -2.23
N GLY A 184 -0.27 12.72 -3.18
CA GLY A 184 -0.52 12.96 -4.59
C GLY A 184 -1.14 14.32 -4.91
N ARG A 185 -1.08 15.29 -3.99
CA ARG A 185 -1.54 16.66 -4.27
C ARG A 185 -0.52 17.33 -5.16
N LYS A 186 -1.02 18.02 -6.19
CA LYS A 186 -0.22 18.82 -7.13
C LYS A 186 -0.40 20.30 -6.81
N PRO A 187 0.58 21.16 -7.16
CA PRO A 187 0.39 22.61 -7.15
C PRO A 187 -0.88 23.00 -7.90
N LYS A 188 -1.68 23.88 -7.30
CA LYS A 188 -2.97 24.34 -7.86
C LYS A 188 -2.88 25.70 -8.52
N THR A 189 -1.85 26.47 -8.18
CA THR A 189 -1.67 27.83 -8.68
C THR A 189 -0.31 27.98 -9.35
N GLN A 190 -0.21 28.94 -10.27
CA GLN A 190 1.05 29.30 -10.92
C GLN A 190 2.13 29.67 -9.90
N LYS A 191 1.74 30.39 -8.84
CA LYS A 191 2.66 30.77 -7.76
C LYS A 191 3.24 29.56 -7.03
N GLU A 192 2.40 28.59 -6.67
CA GLU A 192 2.87 27.35 -6.04
C GLU A 192 3.81 26.58 -6.99
N TRP A 193 3.53 26.56 -8.29
CA TRP A 193 4.40 25.93 -9.28
C TRP A 193 5.79 26.60 -9.34
N GLU A 194 5.85 27.92 -9.42
CA GLU A 194 7.10 28.69 -9.45
C GLU A 194 7.94 28.49 -8.18
N GLU A 195 7.29 28.35 -7.02
CA GLU A 195 7.97 27.99 -5.77
C GLU A 195 8.62 26.61 -5.85
N LYS A 196 7.93 25.63 -6.46
CA LYS A 196 8.48 24.28 -6.68
C LYS A 196 9.62 24.27 -7.69
N GLU A 197 9.54 25.06 -8.75
CA GLU A 197 10.66 25.21 -9.70
C GLU A 197 11.91 25.78 -9.02
N LYS A 198 11.75 26.81 -8.18
CA LYS A 198 12.88 27.38 -7.41
C LYS A 198 13.50 26.34 -6.48
N GLN A 199 12.66 25.54 -5.81
CA GLN A 199 13.11 24.46 -4.93
C GLN A 199 13.93 23.41 -5.72
N VAL A 200 13.45 22.98 -6.88
CA VAL A 200 14.12 21.99 -7.74
C VAL A 200 15.47 22.50 -8.24
N ARG A 201 15.54 23.76 -8.67
CA ARG A 201 16.81 24.37 -9.12
C ARG A 201 17.85 24.37 -8.01
N SER A 202 17.46 24.79 -6.80
CA SER A 202 18.33 24.76 -5.62
C SER A 202 18.81 23.33 -5.28
N MET A 203 17.90 22.34 -5.33
CA MET A 203 18.25 20.93 -5.13
C MET A 203 19.22 20.42 -6.20
N HIS A 204 19.00 20.76 -7.46
CA HIS A 204 19.85 20.36 -8.58
C HIS A 204 21.27 20.94 -8.45
N GLU A 205 21.39 22.23 -8.16
CA GLU A 205 22.67 22.91 -7.92
C GLU A 205 23.42 22.28 -6.73
N HIS A 206 22.71 21.98 -5.65
CA HIS A 206 23.29 21.32 -4.47
C HIS A 206 23.84 19.93 -4.81
N ILE A 207 23.07 19.11 -5.56
CA ILE A 207 23.52 17.79 -6.00
C ILE A 207 24.76 17.89 -6.90
N LEU A 208 24.78 18.83 -7.86
CA LEU A 208 25.94 19.05 -8.72
C LEU A 208 27.19 19.44 -7.91
N ARG A 209 27.03 20.27 -6.86
CA ARG A 209 28.12 20.63 -5.96
C ARG A 209 28.67 19.41 -5.21
N LEU A 210 27.80 18.56 -4.66
CA LEU A 210 28.22 17.33 -3.97
C LEU A 210 28.94 16.37 -4.93
N LEU A 211 28.44 16.19 -6.15
CA LEU A 211 29.07 15.35 -7.16
C LEU A 211 30.46 15.87 -7.56
N LYS A 212 30.64 17.19 -7.63
CA LYS A 212 31.95 17.80 -7.91
C LYS A 212 32.94 17.55 -6.78
N GLN A 213 32.52 17.74 -5.52
CA GLN A 213 33.36 17.49 -4.34
C GLN A 213 33.85 16.04 -4.27
N HIS A 214 32.94 15.08 -4.47
CA HIS A 214 33.32 13.67 -4.45
C HIS A 214 34.24 13.27 -5.62
N ARG A 215 34.12 13.90 -6.79
CA ARG A 215 35.06 13.66 -7.90
C ARG A 215 36.47 14.18 -7.59
N THR A 216 36.58 15.34 -6.95
CA THR A 216 37.89 15.91 -6.55
C THR A 216 38.54 15.16 -5.39
N ASP A 217 37.78 14.49 -4.53
CA ASP A 217 38.32 13.67 -3.43
C ASP A 217 38.75 12.26 -3.88
N SER A 218 38.46 11.88 -5.13
CA SER A 218 38.78 10.57 -5.72
C SER A 218 39.99 10.60 -6.66
N GLU A 219 40.60 11.78 -6.85
CA GLU A 219 41.82 12.03 -7.62
C GLU A 219 43.00 12.31 -6.66
#